data_AF-A0AAV8VDB8-F1
#
_entry.id   AF-A0AAV8VDB8-F1
#
_cell.length_a   1.000
_cell.length_b   1.000
_cell.length_c   1.000
_cell.angle_alpha   90.00
_cell.angle_beta   90.00
_cell.angle_gamma   90.00
#
_symmetry.space_group_name_H-M   'P 1'
#
loop_
_entity.id
_entity.type
_entity.pdbx_description
1 polymer ?
#
loop_
_entity_poly.entity_id
_entity_poly.type
_entity_poly.pdbx_seq_one_letter_code
_entity_poly.pdbx_strand_id
1 'polypeptide(L)'
;LSILVLSQTVLLAYFSQISEEKKPSTLWATSSILRTMIELKLKKDISKYAKLLMFLKRQNVGFKSKKSSVFSRQNIDDFLAEAPEEFLPIKVALIIAISGACRSDELLKMKVTDINILEEKIAIEIPDTKTYRSRSFIIIEPIWVKLVQKYIDLRKSIENQRLFLQWRHGKLCNQLPKVETFMGHAFRRTAATLLANNGANVLQLKRLGG
;
A
#
# COMPACT_ATOMS: atom_id res chain seq x y z
N LEU A 1 4.60 46.25 -1.02
CA LEU A 1 4.66 44.89 -0.42
C LEU A 1 6.10 44.42 -0.44
N SER A 2 6.68 44.26 0.74
CA SER A 2 8.08 43.87 0.94
C SER A 2 8.36 42.55 0.24
N ILE A 3 9.37 42.54 -0.63
CA ILE A 3 9.91 41.35 -1.29
C ILE A 3 10.22 40.33 -0.19
N LEU A 4 9.54 39.19 -0.23
CA LEU A 4 9.86 38.06 0.65
C LEU A 4 11.28 37.61 0.27
N VAL A 5 12.29 38.06 1.01
CA VAL A 5 13.68 37.70 0.74
C VAL A 5 13.87 36.25 1.17
N LEU A 6 13.61 35.34 0.23
CA LEU A 6 13.82 33.92 0.44
C LEU A 6 15.32 33.63 0.54
N SER A 7 15.78 33.28 1.73
CA SER A 7 17.18 32.95 2.02
C SER A 7 17.31 31.58 2.69
N GLN A 8 18.54 31.07 2.75
CA GLN A 8 18.85 29.84 3.47
C GLN A 8 18.50 29.96 4.96
N THR A 9 18.73 31.12 5.57
CA THR A 9 18.43 31.39 6.98
C THR A 9 16.93 31.35 7.25
N VAL A 10 16.11 31.96 6.37
CA VAL A 10 14.65 31.94 6.51
C VAL A 10 14.11 30.52 6.41
N LEU A 11 14.57 29.73 5.44
CA LEU A 11 14.18 28.33 5.33
C LEU A 11 14.65 27.51 6.52
N LEU A 12 15.86 27.75 7.03
CA LEU A 12 16.37 27.07 8.21
C LEU A 12 15.50 27.37 9.45
N ALA A 13 15.11 28.62 9.66
CA ALA A 13 14.21 29.00 10.75
C ALA A 13 12.84 28.31 10.62
N TYR A 14 12.26 28.32 9.43
CA TYR A 14 11.00 27.61 9.14
C TYR A 14 11.11 26.11 9.45
N PHE A 15 12.14 25.44 8.92
CA PHE A 15 12.35 24.02 9.14
C PHE A 15 12.71 23.67 10.58
N SER A 16 13.37 24.58 11.31
CA SER A 16 13.60 24.45 12.75
C SER A 16 12.27 24.38 13.49
N GLN A 17 11.38 25.35 13.24
CA GLN A 17 10.06 25.39 13.90
C GLN A 17 9.22 24.15 13.59
N ILE A 18 9.06 23.78 12.31
CA ILE A 18 8.21 22.62 11.98
C ILE A 18 8.83 21.28 12.36
N SER A 19 10.14 21.21 12.67
CA SER A 19 10.78 19.98 13.13
C SER A 19 10.38 19.57 14.55
N GLU A 20 9.89 20.50 15.35
CA GLU A 20 9.40 20.22 16.71
C GLU A 20 8.17 19.30 16.69
N GLU A 21 7.34 19.41 15.66
CA GLU A 21 6.11 18.62 15.53
C GLU A 21 6.18 17.53 14.46
N LYS A 22 6.90 17.78 13.35
CA LYS A 22 6.83 16.92 12.17
C LYS A 22 7.98 15.92 12.14
N LYS A 23 7.64 14.70 11.72
CA LYS A 23 8.61 13.62 11.54
C LYS A 23 9.63 13.98 10.46
N PRO A 24 10.87 13.47 10.55
CA PRO A 24 11.92 13.74 9.55
C PRO A 24 11.48 13.44 8.11
N SER A 25 10.77 12.34 7.87
CA SER A 25 10.23 12.02 6.53
C SER A 25 9.30 13.10 5.98
N THR A 26 8.49 13.72 6.84
CA THR A 26 7.60 14.82 6.47
C THR A 26 8.39 16.08 6.17
N LEU A 27 9.43 16.38 6.96
CA LEU A 27 10.33 17.51 6.71
C LEU A 27 10.99 17.40 5.33
N TRP A 28 11.48 16.20 4.97
CA TRP A 28 12.07 15.94 3.65
C TRP A 28 11.05 16.08 2.51
N ALA A 29 9.82 15.62 2.70
CA ALA A 29 8.75 15.82 1.72
C ALA A 29 8.43 17.31 1.54
N THR A 30 8.25 18.05 2.63
CA THR A 30 8.01 19.50 2.60
C THR A 30 9.17 20.23 1.93
N SER A 31 10.42 19.87 2.24
CA SER A 31 11.61 20.43 1.59
C SER A 31 11.64 20.18 0.08
N SER A 32 11.25 18.98 -0.35
CA SER A 32 11.19 18.64 -1.77
C SER A 32 10.10 19.41 -2.51
N ILE A 33 8.93 19.59 -1.89
CA ILE A 33 7.83 20.40 -2.43
C ILE A 33 8.26 21.86 -2.55
N LEU A 34 8.82 22.44 -1.47
CA LEU A 34 9.29 23.82 -1.46
C LEU A 34 10.39 24.05 -2.49
N ARG A 35 11.35 23.13 -2.61
CA ARG A 35 12.39 23.20 -3.65
C ARG A 35 11.78 23.36 -5.03
N THR A 36 10.86 22.47 -5.39
CA THR A 36 10.18 22.49 -6.70
C THR A 36 9.43 23.80 -6.91
N MET A 37 8.69 24.26 -5.90
CA MET A 37 7.91 25.50 -5.98
C MET A 37 8.79 26.75 -6.13
N ILE A 38 9.90 26.81 -5.38
CA ILE A 38 10.84 27.93 -5.41
C ILE A 38 11.57 27.97 -6.75
N GLU A 39 11.95 26.81 -7.28
CA GLU A 39 12.57 26.70 -8.60
C GLU A 39 11.61 27.20 -9.69
N LEU A 40 10.36 26.73 -9.70
CA LEU A 40 9.37 27.11 -10.71
C LEU A 40 8.96 28.58 -10.63
N LYS A 41 8.70 29.11 -9.42
CA LYS A 41 8.14 30.46 -9.24
C LYS A 41 9.18 31.56 -9.12
N LEU A 42 10.32 31.25 -8.51
CA LEU A 42 11.35 32.23 -8.17
C LEU A 42 12.66 32.01 -8.91
N LYS A 43 12.75 30.95 -9.75
CA LYS A 43 13.95 30.58 -10.52
C LYS A 43 15.20 30.49 -9.65
N LYS A 44 15.02 30.05 -8.39
CA LYS A 44 16.09 29.98 -7.40
C LYS A 44 16.38 28.54 -7.03
N ASP A 45 17.65 28.17 -7.10
CA ASP A 45 18.10 26.84 -6.73
C ASP A 45 18.48 26.79 -5.23
N ILE A 46 17.61 26.16 -4.44
CA ILE A 46 17.86 25.92 -3.01
C ILE A 46 18.58 24.60 -2.72
N SER A 47 18.91 23.81 -3.75
CA SER A 47 19.70 22.58 -3.56
C SER A 47 21.12 22.88 -3.06
N LYS A 48 21.61 24.10 -3.32
CA LYS A 48 22.91 24.59 -2.85
C LYS A 48 22.91 25.00 -1.38
N TYR A 49 21.76 24.95 -0.69
CA TYR A 49 21.66 25.37 0.70
C TYR A 49 22.18 24.30 1.67
N ALA A 50 23.50 24.14 1.74
CA ALA A 50 24.19 23.14 2.55
C ALA A 50 23.74 23.08 4.03
N LYS A 51 23.64 24.22 4.74
CA LYS A 51 23.20 24.26 6.15
C LYS A 51 21.79 23.69 6.35
N LEU A 52 20.87 24.01 5.44
CA LEU A 52 19.51 23.48 5.47
C LEU A 52 19.50 21.96 5.21
N LEU A 53 20.25 21.50 4.21
CA LEU A 53 20.36 20.06 3.92
C LEU A 53 21.00 19.30 5.09
N MET A 54 22.04 19.86 5.71
CA MET A 54 22.68 19.29 6.90
C MET A 54 21.71 19.21 8.07
N PHE A 55 20.92 20.27 8.31
CA PHE A 55 19.87 20.26 9.32
C PHE A 55 18.86 19.12 9.07
N LEU A 56 18.30 19.02 7.87
CA LEU A 56 17.33 17.97 7.51
C LEU A 56 17.93 16.56 7.63
N LYS A 57 19.22 16.39 7.29
CA LYS A 57 19.93 15.11 7.47
C LYS A 57 20.06 14.75 8.96
N ARG A 58 20.39 15.72 9.82
CA ARG A 58 20.52 15.51 11.27
C ARG A 58 19.21 15.06 11.90
N GLN A 59 18.07 15.56 11.43
CA GLN A 59 16.75 15.12 11.93
C GLN A 59 16.49 13.61 11.71
N ASN A 60 17.12 12.97 10.71
CA ASN A 60 16.97 11.53 10.50
C ASN A 60 17.84 10.68 11.44
N VAL A 61 18.85 11.25 12.10
CA VAL A 61 19.79 10.48 12.93
C VAL A 61 19.03 9.88 14.11
N GLY A 62 19.09 8.55 14.24
CA GLY A 62 18.36 7.82 15.28
C GLY A 62 16.85 7.70 15.07
N PHE A 63 16.27 8.36 14.06
CA PHE A 63 14.84 8.28 13.80
C PHE A 63 14.45 6.89 13.28
N LYS A 64 13.57 6.20 14.03
CA LYS A 64 13.00 4.92 13.63
C LYS A 64 11.55 5.11 13.19
N SER A 65 11.27 4.89 11.92
CA SER A 65 9.90 4.96 11.40
C SER A 65 9.03 3.87 12.01
N LYS A 66 7.82 4.21 12.47
CA LYS A 66 6.80 3.21 12.78
C LYS A 66 6.52 2.38 11.52
N LYS A 67 6.56 1.05 11.66
CA LYS A 67 6.20 0.11 10.59
C LYS A 67 4.85 -0.54 10.94
N SER A 68 4.07 -0.92 9.93
CA SER A 68 2.84 -1.70 10.15
C SER A 68 3.16 -3.06 10.78
N SER A 69 2.17 -3.70 11.40
CA SER A 69 2.32 -5.09 11.84
C SER A 69 2.56 -6.02 10.64
N VAL A 70 3.20 -7.14 10.92
CA VAL A 70 3.36 -8.29 10.03
C VAL A 70 2.67 -9.45 10.74
N PHE A 71 1.82 -10.19 10.03
CA PHE A 71 1.07 -11.29 10.61
C PHE A 71 1.87 -12.60 10.50
N SER A 72 1.77 -13.46 11.51
CA SER A 72 2.29 -14.83 11.44
C SER A 72 1.34 -15.69 10.58
N ARG A 73 1.80 -16.89 10.18
CA ARG A 73 0.94 -17.85 9.49
C ARG A 73 -0.26 -18.26 10.34
N GLN A 74 -0.02 -18.52 11.64
CA GLN A 74 -1.09 -18.83 12.60
C GLN A 74 -2.16 -17.72 12.65
N ASN A 75 -1.77 -16.45 12.76
CA ASN A 75 -2.73 -15.34 12.78
C ASN A 75 -3.59 -15.27 11.50
N ILE A 76 -3.02 -15.66 10.34
CA ILE A 76 -3.75 -15.71 9.08
C ILE A 76 -4.74 -16.87 9.11
N ASP A 77 -4.28 -18.06 9.51
CA ASP A 77 -5.09 -19.27 9.52
C ASP A 77 -6.26 -19.13 10.51
N ASP A 78 -6.01 -18.63 11.72
CA ASP A 78 -7.03 -18.34 12.74
C ASP A 78 -8.06 -17.34 12.21
N PHE A 79 -7.62 -16.26 11.59
CA PHE A 79 -8.53 -15.27 11.02
C PHE A 79 -9.38 -15.85 9.88
N LEU A 80 -8.79 -16.65 8.99
CA LEU A 80 -9.50 -17.27 7.88
C LEU A 80 -10.53 -18.30 8.38
N ALA A 81 -10.21 -19.05 9.43
CA ALA A 81 -11.10 -20.05 10.02
C ALA A 81 -12.21 -19.44 10.88
N GLU A 82 -11.87 -18.55 11.80
CA GLU A 82 -12.76 -18.15 12.90
C GLU A 82 -13.55 -16.87 12.62
N ALA A 83 -13.02 -15.96 11.79
CA ALA A 83 -13.64 -14.65 11.68
C ALA A 83 -15.05 -14.73 11.05
N PRO A 84 -16.00 -13.89 11.50
CA PRO A 84 -17.38 -13.91 11.00
C PRO A 84 -17.50 -13.67 9.49
N GLU A 85 -18.65 -14.02 8.92
CA GLU A 85 -18.90 -13.92 7.47
C GLU A 85 -18.82 -12.47 6.93
N GLU A 86 -19.10 -11.47 7.76
CA GLU A 86 -18.95 -10.05 7.38
C GLU A 86 -17.52 -9.66 6.98
N PHE A 87 -16.52 -10.43 7.45
CA PHE A 87 -15.12 -10.25 7.08
C PHE A 87 -14.74 -10.98 5.79
N LEU A 88 -15.67 -11.66 5.11
CA LEU A 88 -15.38 -12.39 3.88
C LEU A 88 -14.67 -11.54 2.81
N PRO A 89 -15.07 -10.28 2.53
CA PRO A 89 -14.32 -9.43 1.60
C PRO A 89 -12.88 -9.18 2.05
N ILE A 90 -12.65 -9.04 3.37
CA ILE A 90 -11.34 -8.80 3.96
C ILE A 90 -10.50 -10.09 3.95
N LYS A 91 -11.10 -11.26 4.20
CA LYS A 91 -10.45 -12.58 4.06
C LYS A 91 -9.94 -12.79 2.63
N VAL A 92 -10.78 -12.51 1.63
CA VAL A 92 -10.36 -12.61 0.21
C VAL A 92 -9.29 -11.57 -0.13
N ALA A 93 -9.43 -10.33 0.36
CA ALA A 93 -8.41 -9.30 0.17
C ALA A 93 -7.07 -9.70 0.81
N LEU A 94 -7.08 -10.34 1.98
CA LEU A 94 -5.89 -10.87 2.65
C LEU A 94 -5.21 -11.95 1.79
N ILE A 95 -5.98 -12.94 1.31
CA ILE A 95 -5.47 -14.03 0.46
C ILE A 95 -4.81 -13.47 -0.81
N ILE A 96 -5.52 -12.58 -1.52
CA ILE A 96 -5.05 -11.96 -2.77
C ILE A 96 -3.82 -11.07 -2.49
N ALA A 97 -3.83 -10.30 -1.40
CA ALA A 97 -2.73 -9.43 -1.04
C ALA A 97 -1.49 -10.19 -0.55
N ILE A 98 -1.65 -11.33 0.11
CA ILE A 98 -0.52 -12.18 0.52
C ILE A 98 0.08 -12.89 -0.69
N SER A 99 -0.75 -13.45 -1.56
CA SER A 99 -0.30 -14.18 -2.75
C SER A 99 0.39 -13.28 -3.77
N GLY A 100 -0.17 -12.07 -3.98
CA GLY A 100 0.34 -11.13 -4.98
C GLY A 100 1.19 -10.00 -4.41
N ALA A 101 1.30 -9.82 -3.09
CA ALA A 101 1.86 -8.61 -2.46
C ALA A 101 1.21 -7.31 -3.00
N CYS A 102 -0.11 -7.33 -3.14
CA CYS A 102 -0.89 -6.26 -3.76
C CYS A 102 -0.88 -4.96 -2.94
N ARG A 103 -0.85 -3.81 -3.60
CA ARG A 103 -1.08 -2.48 -2.99
C ARG A 103 -2.58 -2.29 -2.71
N SER A 104 -2.95 -1.47 -1.73
CA SER A 104 -4.38 -1.18 -1.45
C SER A 104 -5.12 -0.61 -2.67
N ASP A 105 -4.45 0.22 -3.46
CA ASP A 105 -5.00 0.80 -4.70
C ASP A 105 -5.23 -0.26 -5.79
N GLU A 106 -4.36 -1.28 -5.87
CA GLU A 106 -4.53 -2.42 -6.79
C GLU A 106 -5.75 -3.25 -6.38
N LEU A 107 -5.90 -3.54 -5.08
CA LEU A 107 -7.07 -4.27 -4.57
C LEU A 107 -8.38 -3.52 -4.85
N LEU A 108 -8.44 -2.22 -4.56
CA LEU A 108 -9.65 -1.40 -4.81
C LEU A 108 -10.03 -1.33 -6.28
N LYS A 109 -9.04 -1.34 -7.18
CA LYS A 109 -9.27 -1.20 -8.62
C LYS A 109 -9.50 -2.53 -9.33
N MET A 110 -9.15 -3.64 -8.69
CA MET A 110 -9.33 -5.00 -9.23
C MET A 110 -10.78 -5.23 -9.68
N LYS A 111 -10.93 -5.81 -10.87
CA LYS A 111 -12.21 -6.14 -11.47
C LYS A 111 -12.48 -7.64 -11.38
N VAL A 112 -13.74 -8.02 -11.53
CA VAL A 112 -14.14 -9.44 -11.60
C VAL A 112 -13.51 -10.13 -12.82
N THR A 113 -13.36 -9.41 -13.94
CA THR A 113 -12.72 -9.89 -15.17
C THR A 113 -11.24 -10.19 -15.02
N ASP A 114 -10.60 -9.64 -13.98
CA ASP A 114 -9.17 -9.84 -13.71
C ASP A 114 -8.90 -11.17 -12.98
N ILE A 115 -9.97 -11.90 -12.62
CA ILE A 115 -9.93 -13.16 -11.87
C ILE A 115 -10.31 -14.33 -12.78
N ASN A 116 -9.33 -15.18 -13.05
CA ASN A 116 -9.49 -16.39 -13.84
C ASN A 116 -9.53 -17.60 -12.91
N ILE A 117 -10.74 -18.15 -12.69
CA ILE A 117 -10.95 -19.37 -11.92
C ILE A 117 -10.62 -20.57 -12.82
N LEU A 118 -9.65 -21.37 -12.39
CA LEU A 118 -9.34 -22.69 -12.93
C LEU A 118 -9.71 -23.71 -11.83
N GLU A 119 -10.02 -24.97 -12.20
CA GLU A 119 -10.64 -25.95 -11.29
C GLU A 119 -10.00 -26.00 -9.89
N GLU A 120 -8.66 -26.04 -9.81
CA GLU A 120 -7.93 -26.14 -8.53
C GLU A 120 -7.08 -24.90 -8.20
N LYS A 121 -7.15 -23.84 -9.01
CA LYS A 121 -6.28 -22.66 -8.84
C LYS A 121 -6.93 -21.40 -9.37
N ILE A 122 -6.58 -20.26 -8.80
CA ILE A 122 -7.10 -18.96 -9.25
C ILE A 122 -5.93 -18.12 -9.75
N ALA A 123 -5.98 -17.75 -11.03
CA ALA A 123 -5.03 -16.83 -11.63
C ALA A 123 -5.60 -15.41 -11.56
N ILE A 124 -4.79 -14.46 -11.10
CA ILE A 124 -5.17 -13.07 -10.96
C ILE A 124 -4.21 -12.21 -11.76
N GLU A 125 -4.78 -11.34 -12.58
CA GLU A 125 -4.04 -10.37 -13.37
C GLU A 125 -4.17 -8.98 -12.73
N ILE A 126 -3.04 -8.30 -12.53
CA ILE A 126 -3.05 -6.90 -12.11
C ILE A 126 -2.74 -6.06 -13.35
N PRO A 127 -3.73 -5.37 -13.93
CA PRO A 127 -3.51 -4.51 -15.08
C PRO A 127 -2.59 -3.34 -14.68
N ASP A 128 -1.86 -2.82 -15.65
CA ASP A 128 -0.85 -1.79 -15.45
C ASP A 128 -1.39 -0.56 -14.70
N THR A 129 -0.79 -0.25 -13.55
CA THR A 129 -1.29 0.80 -12.67
C THR A 129 -0.51 2.11 -12.74
N LYS A 130 0.84 2.07 -12.82
CA LYS A 130 1.70 3.28 -12.77
C LYS A 130 3.10 3.14 -13.39
N THR A 131 3.60 1.93 -13.66
CA THR A 131 5.01 1.69 -14.01
C THR A 131 5.21 0.93 -15.32
N TYR A 132 4.17 0.81 -16.17
CA TYR A 132 4.22 0.09 -17.44
C TYR A 132 4.61 -1.38 -17.30
N ARG A 133 4.16 -2.01 -16.20
CA ARG A 133 4.44 -3.42 -15.89
C ARG A 133 3.19 -4.08 -15.34
N SER A 134 2.50 -4.84 -16.19
CA SER A 134 1.50 -5.80 -15.73
C SER A 134 2.18 -6.96 -15.02
N ARG A 135 1.45 -7.60 -14.11
CA ARG A 135 1.90 -8.84 -13.46
C ARG A 135 0.71 -9.70 -13.11
N SER A 136 0.95 -11.00 -13.02
CA SER A 136 -0.03 -11.97 -12.58
C SER A 136 0.54 -12.87 -11.49
N PHE A 137 -0.34 -13.51 -10.74
CA PHE A 137 0.02 -14.50 -9.72
C PHE A 137 -1.09 -15.54 -9.60
N ILE A 138 -0.77 -16.66 -8.95
CA ILE A 138 -1.64 -17.82 -8.84
C ILE A 138 -1.85 -18.15 -7.37
N ILE A 139 -3.10 -18.42 -6.99
CA ILE A 139 -3.50 -18.98 -5.70
C ILE A 139 -3.75 -20.47 -5.90
N ILE A 140 -3.02 -21.30 -5.16
CA ILE A 140 -3.05 -22.78 -5.29
C ILE A 140 -3.59 -23.45 -4.02
N GLU A 141 -3.55 -22.75 -2.88
CA GLU A 141 -3.93 -23.35 -1.60
C GLU A 141 -5.44 -23.67 -1.57
N PRO A 142 -5.86 -24.95 -1.40
CA PRO A 142 -7.26 -25.34 -1.61
C PRO A 142 -8.27 -24.62 -0.72
N ILE A 143 -7.90 -24.34 0.54
CA ILE A 143 -8.74 -23.59 1.48
C ILE A 143 -8.92 -22.15 0.98
N TRP A 144 -7.86 -21.54 0.47
CA TRP A 144 -7.90 -20.17 -0.04
C TRP A 144 -8.70 -20.09 -1.34
N VAL A 145 -8.51 -21.04 -2.26
CA VAL A 145 -9.30 -21.16 -3.49
C VAL A 145 -10.79 -21.25 -3.18
N LYS A 146 -11.19 -22.11 -2.22
CA LYS A 146 -12.60 -22.24 -1.79
C LYS A 146 -13.17 -20.94 -1.23
N LEU A 147 -12.42 -20.21 -0.42
CA LEU A 147 -12.86 -18.93 0.14
C LEU A 147 -13.03 -17.84 -0.93
N VAL A 148 -12.07 -17.74 -1.86
CA VAL A 148 -12.16 -16.78 -2.97
C VAL A 148 -13.33 -17.15 -3.89
N GLN A 149 -13.52 -18.43 -4.18
CA GLN A 149 -14.64 -18.92 -4.98
C GLN A 149 -16.00 -18.56 -4.34
N LYS A 150 -16.16 -18.85 -3.04
CA LYS A 150 -17.35 -18.48 -2.26
C LYS A 150 -17.69 -16.99 -2.41
N TYR A 151 -16.68 -16.12 -2.32
CA TYR A 151 -16.89 -14.68 -2.47
C TYR A 151 -17.30 -14.28 -3.89
N ILE A 152 -16.64 -14.85 -4.91
CA ILE A 152 -16.97 -14.58 -6.31
C ILE A 152 -18.39 -15.03 -6.64
N ASP A 153 -18.84 -16.16 -6.11
CA ASP A 153 -20.20 -16.65 -6.32
C ASP A 153 -21.25 -15.71 -5.73
N LEU A 154 -21.02 -15.18 -4.52
CA LEU A 154 -21.87 -14.12 -3.95
C LEU A 154 -21.85 -12.85 -4.81
N ARG A 155 -20.69 -12.53 -5.40
CA ARG A 155 -20.47 -11.35 -6.21
C ARG A 155 -21.19 -11.36 -7.55
N LYS A 156 -21.44 -12.55 -8.13
CA LYS A 156 -22.15 -12.73 -9.42
C LYS A 156 -23.54 -12.11 -9.42
N SER A 157 -24.17 -11.98 -8.26
CA SER A 157 -25.50 -11.38 -8.10
C SER A 157 -25.55 -9.86 -8.30
N ILE A 158 -24.40 -9.17 -8.34
CA ILE A 158 -24.30 -7.71 -8.40
C ILE A 158 -23.61 -7.29 -9.70
N GLU A 159 -24.15 -6.29 -10.40
CA GLU A 159 -23.68 -5.91 -11.75
C GLU A 159 -22.33 -5.16 -11.78
N ASN A 160 -21.86 -4.62 -10.66
CA ASN A 160 -20.67 -3.77 -10.64
C ASN A 160 -19.42 -4.51 -11.18
N GLN A 161 -18.48 -3.79 -11.78
CA GLN A 161 -17.26 -4.41 -12.32
C GLN A 161 -16.17 -4.65 -11.26
N ARG A 162 -16.15 -3.87 -10.18
CA ARG A 162 -15.15 -3.97 -9.11
C ARG A 162 -15.31 -5.28 -8.35
N LEU A 163 -14.21 -5.98 -8.10
CA LEU A 163 -14.23 -7.23 -7.36
C LEU A 163 -14.73 -7.00 -5.93
N PHE A 164 -14.10 -6.08 -5.21
CA PHE A 164 -14.43 -5.84 -3.82
C PHE A 164 -15.56 -4.83 -3.64
N LEU A 165 -16.56 -5.26 -2.88
CA LEU A 165 -17.72 -4.48 -2.48
C LEU A 165 -17.84 -4.42 -0.95
N GLN A 166 -18.53 -3.40 -0.46
CA GLN A 166 -18.75 -3.20 0.96
C GLN A 166 -19.77 -4.20 1.52
N TRP A 167 -19.48 -4.74 2.70
CA TRP A 167 -20.43 -5.51 3.50
C TRP A 167 -21.24 -4.57 4.41
N ARG A 168 -22.57 -4.65 4.37
CA ARG A 168 -23.47 -3.94 5.32
C ARG A 168 -24.71 -4.78 5.59
N HIS A 169 -25.18 -4.76 6.85
CA HIS A 169 -26.42 -5.44 7.26
C HIS A 169 -26.49 -6.92 6.81
N GLY A 170 -25.39 -7.66 6.95
CA GLY A 170 -25.33 -9.08 6.60
C GLY A 170 -25.29 -9.39 5.10
N LYS A 171 -25.14 -8.40 4.22
CA LYS A 171 -25.05 -8.61 2.77
C LYS A 171 -24.03 -7.74 2.07
N LEU A 172 -23.62 -8.17 0.88
CA LEU A 172 -22.85 -7.34 -0.04
C LEU A 172 -23.72 -6.23 -0.62
N CYS A 173 -23.18 -5.01 -0.59
CA CYS A 173 -23.83 -3.82 -1.13
C CYS A 173 -23.09 -3.34 -2.37
N ASN A 174 -23.79 -2.75 -3.34
CA ASN A 174 -23.18 -2.16 -4.52
C ASN A 174 -22.50 -0.80 -4.22
N GLN A 175 -21.57 -0.81 -3.26
CA GLN A 175 -20.77 0.33 -2.84
C GLN A 175 -19.33 -0.12 -2.67
N LEU A 176 -18.40 0.78 -2.98
CA LEU A 176 -16.98 0.48 -2.83
C LEU A 176 -16.57 0.53 -1.34
N PRO A 177 -15.76 -0.42 -0.89
CA PRO A 177 -15.16 -0.35 0.44
C PRO A 177 -14.22 0.85 0.54
N LYS A 178 -14.03 1.36 1.77
CA LYS A 178 -13.05 2.41 2.03
C LYS A 178 -11.64 1.83 1.88
N VAL A 179 -10.70 2.65 1.42
CA VAL A 179 -9.28 2.22 1.26
C VAL A 179 -8.71 1.71 2.57
N GLU A 180 -9.06 2.37 3.67
CA GLU A 180 -8.62 2.05 5.04
C GLU A 180 -9.13 0.69 5.53
N THR A 181 -10.23 0.19 4.96
CA THR A 181 -10.76 -1.15 5.25
C THR A 181 -9.75 -2.24 4.85
N PHE A 182 -8.95 -1.98 3.82
CA PHE A 182 -7.89 -2.89 3.40
C PHE A 182 -6.58 -2.51 4.07
N MET A 183 -6.10 -3.40 4.96
CA MET A 183 -4.75 -3.34 5.54
C MET A 183 -3.65 -3.71 4.52
N GLY A 184 -3.76 -3.25 3.27
CA GLY A 184 -2.94 -3.68 2.15
C GLY A 184 -1.43 -3.50 2.38
N HIS A 185 -1.00 -2.44 3.07
CA HIS A 185 0.42 -2.29 3.43
C HIS A 185 0.89 -3.33 4.45
N ALA A 186 0.06 -3.69 5.43
CA ALA A 186 0.38 -4.75 6.39
C ALA A 186 0.39 -6.13 5.70
N PHE A 187 -0.58 -6.42 4.83
CA PHE A 187 -0.64 -7.66 4.06
C PHE A 187 0.55 -7.81 3.12
N ARG A 188 0.90 -6.75 2.39
CA ARG A 188 2.07 -6.74 1.49
C ARG A 188 3.38 -6.94 2.24
N ARG A 189 3.54 -6.37 3.43
CA ARG A 189 4.71 -6.64 4.28
C ARG A 189 4.72 -8.07 4.80
N THR A 190 3.55 -8.59 5.17
CA THR A 190 3.38 -9.98 5.58
C THR A 190 3.79 -10.94 4.47
N ALA A 191 3.34 -10.71 3.23
CA ALA A 191 3.74 -11.48 2.06
C ALA A 191 5.26 -11.58 1.90
N ALA A 192 5.94 -10.42 1.95
CA ALA A 192 7.40 -10.36 1.82
C ALA A 192 8.13 -11.07 2.98
N THR A 193 7.64 -10.93 4.21
CA THR A 193 8.23 -11.62 5.38
C THR A 193 8.02 -13.11 5.32
N LEU A 194 6.83 -13.59 4.98
CA LEU A 194 6.57 -15.03 4.82
C LEU A 194 7.44 -15.63 3.71
N LEU A 195 7.55 -14.92 2.58
CA LEU A 195 8.40 -15.37 1.48
C LEU A 195 9.88 -15.41 1.88
N ALA A 196 10.37 -14.41 2.61
CA ALA A 196 11.75 -14.39 3.12
C ALA A 196 12.01 -15.52 4.14
N ASN A 197 11.07 -15.77 5.05
CA ASN A 197 11.16 -16.85 6.03
C ASN A 197 11.20 -18.24 5.37
N ASN A 198 10.58 -18.38 4.19
CA ASN A 198 10.64 -19.59 3.37
C ASN A 198 11.94 -19.69 2.53
N GLY A 199 12.96 -18.88 2.81
CA GLY A 199 14.28 -18.95 2.17
C GLY A 199 14.39 -18.24 0.82
N ALA A 200 13.43 -17.36 0.48
CA ALA A 200 13.49 -16.66 -0.79
C ALA A 200 14.64 -15.63 -0.87
N ASN A 201 15.23 -15.53 -2.06
CA ASN A 201 16.30 -14.58 -2.34
C ASN A 201 15.74 -13.18 -2.69
N VAL A 202 16.65 -12.21 -2.77
CA VAL A 202 16.32 -10.80 -3.05
C VAL A 202 15.64 -10.62 -4.41
N LEU A 203 15.96 -11.43 -5.43
CA LEU A 203 15.33 -11.35 -6.75
C LEU A 203 13.88 -11.81 -6.70
N GLN A 204 13.58 -12.88 -5.95
CA GLN A 204 12.22 -13.36 -5.72
C GLN A 204 11.39 -12.31 -4.95
N LEU A 205 11.97 -11.67 -3.93
CA LEU A 205 11.31 -10.58 -3.21
C LEU A 205 11.02 -9.37 -4.10
N LYS A 206 11.96 -9.00 -4.99
CA LYS A 206 11.75 -7.93 -5.98
C LYS A 206 10.62 -8.27 -6.96
N ARG A 207 10.58 -9.52 -7.45
CA ARG A 207 9.53 -9.99 -8.36
C ARG A 207 8.15 -9.98 -7.69
N LEU A 208 8.06 -10.45 -6.44
CA LEU A 208 6.83 -10.41 -5.66
C LEU A 208 6.38 -8.96 -5.41
N GLY A 209 7.30 -8.05 -5.11
CA GLY A 209 6.99 -6.66 -4.83
C GLY A 209 6.40 -5.90 -6.02
N GLY A 210 6.85 -6.19 -7.25
CA GLY A 210 6.51 -5.38 -8.42
C GLY A 210 7.17 -4.01 -8.36
#